data_AF-A0A4Q3S4S6-F1
#
_entry.id   AF-A0A4Q3S4S6-F1
#
_cell.length_a   1.000
_cell.length_b   1.000
_cell.length_c   1.000
_cell.angle_alpha   90.00
_cell.angle_beta   90.00
_cell.angle_gamma   90.00
#
_symmetry.space_group_name_H-M   'P 1'
#
loop_
_entity.id
_entity.type
_entity.pdbx_description
1 polymer ?
#
loop_
_entity_poly.entity_id
_entity_poly.type
_entity_poly.pdbx_seq_one_letter_code
_entity_poly.pdbx_strand_id
1 'polypeptide(L)'
;MVRQPVYLDYNATTPIDPRVLEAMMPFLTTRFGNAASRSHLFGRDAADAVEEARMQVAKLIGAEPQEVIFTSGATEAMNLALKGAFEMYRSRGNHIITVSTEHKAVLDTCARLQEKGAEVTYLPVNAEGLISLTELEEAFKPATILVCVM
;
A
#
# COMPACT_ATOMS: atom_id res chain seq x y z
N MET A 1 -35.10 21.19 -10.20
CA MET A 1 -34.17 20.07 -10.00
C MET A 1 -32.76 20.63 -10.08
N VAL A 2 -31.95 20.45 -9.02
CA VAL A 2 -30.52 20.78 -9.08
C VAL A 2 -29.85 19.70 -9.93
N ARG A 3 -29.17 20.11 -11.00
CA ARG A 3 -28.40 19.18 -11.84
C ARG A 3 -27.17 18.76 -11.05
N GLN A 4 -26.99 17.47 -10.83
CA GLN A 4 -25.78 16.99 -10.16
C GLN A 4 -24.55 17.30 -11.03
N PRO A 5 -23.42 17.67 -10.39
CA PRO A 5 -22.17 17.91 -11.12
C PRO A 5 -21.63 16.62 -11.72
N VAL A 6 -20.88 16.74 -12.82
CA VAL A 6 -20.09 15.63 -13.37
C VAL A 6 -18.87 15.43 -12.46
N TYR A 7 -18.65 14.21 -12.00
CA TYR A 7 -17.49 13.87 -11.19
C TYR A 7 -16.27 13.63 -12.09
N LEU A 8 -15.20 14.42 -11.93
CA LEU A 8 -13.96 14.33 -12.70
C LEU A 8 -12.71 14.19 -11.80
N ASP A 9 -12.90 13.79 -10.54
CA ASP A 9 -11.84 13.65 -9.53
C ASP A 9 -11.58 12.18 -9.16
N TYR A 10 -11.49 11.33 -10.18
CA TYR A 10 -11.33 9.87 -9.99
C TYR A 10 -9.97 9.47 -9.41
N ASN A 11 -8.97 10.36 -9.46
CA ASN A 11 -7.68 10.12 -8.81
C ASN A 11 -7.77 10.21 -7.29
N ALA A 12 -8.72 10.97 -6.73
CA ALA A 12 -8.93 11.06 -5.29
C ALA A 12 -9.69 9.85 -4.74
N THR A 13 -10.77 9.44 -5.41
CA THR A 13 -11.54 8.22 -5.08
C THR A 13 -12.48 7.84 -6.23
N THR A 14 -13.08 6.66 -6.15
CA THR A 14 -13.99 6.12 -7.17
C THR A 14 -15.31 5.64 -6.55
N PRO A 15 -16.43 5.69 -7.29
CA PRO A 15 -17.66 5.05 -6.87
C PRO A 15 -17.47 3.52 -6.83
N ILE A 16 -18.08 2.87 -5.85
CA ILE A 16 -18.07 1.40 -5.76
C ILE A 16 -18.81 0.82 -6.98
N ASP A 17 -18.16 -0.09 -7.69
CA ASP A 17 -18.80 -0.84 -8.78
C ASP A 17 -19.98 -1.66 -8.20
N PRO A 18 -21.18 -1.63 -8.81
CA PRO A 18 -22.34 -2.37 -8.30
C PRO A 18 -22.06 -3.86 -8.07
N ARG A 19 -21.19 -4.49 -8.87
CA ARG A 19 -20.80 -5.90 -8.71
C ARG A 19 -19.97 -6.12 -7.44
N VAL A 20 -19.12 -5.15 -7.08
CA VAL A 20 -18.34 -5.17 -5.83
C VAL A 20 -19.28 -5.02 -4.65
N LEU A 21 -20.23 -4.07 -4.72
CA LEU A 21 -21.23 -3.91 -3.66
C LEU A 21 -22.02 -5.20 -3.44
N GLU A 22 -22.55 -5.80 -4.51
CA GLU A 22 -23.30 -7.06 -4.45
C GLU A 22 -22.49 -8.19 -3.81
N ALA A 23 -21.20 -8.32 -4.16
CA ALA A 23 -20.30 -9.31 -3.55
C ALA A 23 -20.05 -9.06 -2.06
N MET A 24 -20.06 -7.80 -1.61
CA MET A 24 -19.85 -7.42 -0.21
C MET A 24 -21.09 -7.62 0.66
N MET A 25 -22.30 -7.41 0.11
CA MET A 25 -23.55 -7.38 0.89
C MET A 25 -23.80 -8.60 1.79
N PRO A 26 -23.51 -9.86 1.39
CA PRO A 26 -23.67 -11.02 2.26
C PRO A 26 -22.85 -10.90 3.54
N PHE A 27 -21.61 -10.40 3.48
CA PHE A 27 -20.72 -10.28 4.63
C PHE A 27 -21.10 -9.14 5.59
N LEU A 28 -21.95 -8.22 5.12
CA LEU A 28 -22.52 -7.14 5.93
C LEU A 28 -23.88 -7.51 6.54
N THR A 29 -24.45 -8.66 6.18
CA THR A 29 -25.82 -9.03 6.57
C THR A 29 -25.91 -10.45 7.14
N THR A 30 -25.76 -11.47 6.30
CA THR A 30 -26.05 -12.88 6.63
C THR A 30 -24.81 -13.73 6.91
N ARG A 31 -23.63 -13.32 6.41
CA ARG A 31 -22.33 -14.01 6.55
C ARG A 31 -21.36 -13.21 7.43
N PHE A 32 -21.78 -12.87 8.64
CA PHE A 32 -21.08 -11.97 9.57
C PHE A 32 -19.97 -12.64 10.42
N GLY A 33 -19.55 -13.86 10.08
CA GLY A 33 -18.60 -14.63 10.88
C GLY A 33 -17.22 -13.97 10.97
N ASN A 34 -16.52 -14.17 12.09
CA ASN A 34 -15.13 -13.75 12.23
C ASN A 34 -14.20 -14.77 11.54
N ALA A 35 -13.40 -14.32 10.57
CA ALA A 35 -12.45 -15.17 9.82
C ALA A 35 -11.36 -15.83 10.70
N ALA A 36 -11.10 -15.32 11.91
CA ALA A 36 -10.21 -15.95 12.88
C ALA A 36 -10.85 -17.15 13.60
N SER A 37 -12.19 -17.27 13.57
CA SER A 37 -12.91 -18.35 14.25
C SER A 37 -12.90 -19.65 13.43
N ARG A 38 -11.95 -20.55 13.72
CA ARG A 38 -11.81 -21.81 12.97
C ARG A 38 -12.73 -22.95 13.45
N SER A 39 -13.38 -22.81 14.60
CA SER A 39 -14.14 -23.90 15.23
C SER A 39 -15.55 -24.11 14.65
N HIS A 40 -16.17 -23.10 14.06
CA HIS A 40 -17.56 -23.16 13.58
C HIS A 40 -17.71 -22.73 12.12
N LEU A 41 -18.85 -23.09 11.52
CA LEU A 41 -19.10 -22.87 10.09
C LEU A 41 -19.05 -21.39 9.70
N PHE A 42 -19.64 -20.49 10.49
CA PHE A 42 -19.63 -19.05 10.18
C PHE A 42 -18.21 -18.47 10.02
N GLY A 43 -17.24 -18.90 10.83
CA GLY A 43 -15.88 -18.36 10.75
C GLY A 43 -15.06 -19.02 9.66
N ARG A 44 -15.28 -20.31 9.38
CA ARG A 44 -14.70 -20.99 8.20
C ARG A 44 -15.17 -20.33 6.90
N ASP A 45 -16.47 -20.10 6.78
CA ASP A 45 -17.08 -19.45 5.62
C ASP A 45 -16.57 -18.01 5.40
N ALA A 46 -16.29 -17.25 6.47
CA ALA A 46 -15.65 -15.95 6.38
C ALA A 46 -14.17 -16.05 5.99
N ALA A 47 -13.45 -17.03 6.53
CA ALA A 47 -12.03 -17.23 6.21
C ALA A 47 -11.81 -17.66 4.75
N ASP A 48 -12.67 -18.53 4.23
CA ASP A 48 -12.63 -18.98 2.83
C ASP A 48 -12.87 -17.79 1.88
N ALA A 49 -13.78 -16.88 2.24
CA ALA A 49 -14.03 -15.65 1.47
C ALA A 49 -12.82 -14.68 1.48
N VAL A 50 -12.15 -14.52 2.61
CA VAL A 50 -10.92 -13.71 2.69
C VAL A 50 -9.81 -14.33 1.84
N GLU A 51 -9.68 -15.66 1.83
CA GLU A 51 -8.67 -16.34 1.03
C GLU A 51 -8.95 -16.26 -0.47
N GLU A 52 -10.21 -16.40 -0.88
CA GLU A 52 -10.63 -16.15 -2.27
C GLU A 52 -10.28 -14.71 -2.70
N ALA A 53 -10.61 -13.70 -1.88
CA ALA A 53 -10.25 -12.32 -2.17
C ALA A 53 -8.73 -12.13 -2.27
N ARG A 54 -7.94 -12.82 -1.44
CA ARG A 54 -6.47 -12.79 -1.49
C ARG A 54 -5.94 -13.36 -2.79
N MET A 55 -6.46 -14.50 -3.23
CA MET A 55 -6.10 -15.12 -4.51
C MET A 55 -6.43 -14.21 -5.70
N GLN A 56 -7.56 -13.50 -5.66
CA GLN A 56 -7.95 -12.56 -6.71
C GLN A 56 -6.98 -11.38 -6.81
N VAL A 57 -6.60 -10.78 -5.67
CA VAL A 57 -5.61 -9.70 -5.63
C VAL A 57 -4.24 -10.19 -6.10
N ALA A 58 -3.79 -11.32 -5.58
CA ALA A 58 -2.49 -11.91 -5.95
C ALA A 58 -2.41 -12.17 -7.46
N LYS A 59 -3.45 -12.77 -8.04
CA LYS A 59 -3.56 -13.00 -9.48
C LYS A 59 -3.53 -11.71 -10.30
N LEU A 60 -4.16 -10.64 -9.83
CA LEU A 60 -4.19 -9.35 -10.53
C LEU A 60 -2.79 -8.76 -10.70
N ILE A 61 -1.94 -8.90 -9.68
CA ILE A 61 -0.59 -8.32 -9.65
C ILE A 61 0.54 -9.32 -9.96
N GLY A 62 0.21 -10.59 -10.22
CA GLY A 62 1.18 -11.64 -10.49
C GLY A 62 2.01 -12.09 -9.27
N ALA A 63 1.44 -12.01 -8.07
CA ALA A 63 2.06 -12.43 -6.82
C ALA A 63 1.51 -13.79 -6.34
N GLU A 64 2.18 -14.40 -5.37
CA GLU A 64 1.64 -15.54 -4.62
C GLU A 64 0.66 -15.07 -3.53
N PRO A 65 -0.41 -15.82 -3.20
CA PRO A 65 -1.38 -15.40 -2.20
C PRO A 65 -0.73 -15.05 -0.85
N GLN A 66 0.29 -15.79 -0.42
CA GLN A 66 0.95 -15.57 0.88
C GLN A 66 1.74 -14.24 0.94
N GLU A 67 2.00 -13.61 -0.20
CA GLU A 67 2.68 -12.30 -0.30
C GLU A 67 1.70 -11.12 -0.13
N VAL A 68 0.39 -11.36 -0.23
CA VAL A 68 -0.64 -10.32 -0.10
C VAL A 68 -1.04 -10.15 1.36
N ILE A 69 -0.82 -8.96 1.92
CA ILE A 69 -1.30 -8.57 3.26
C ILE A 69 -2.40 -7.52 3.09
N PHE A 70 -3.59 -7.79 3.65
CA PHE A 70 -4.66 -6.79 3.69
C PHE A 70 -4.37 -5.75 4.77
N THR A 71 -4.47 -4.48 4.40
CA THR A 71 -4.37 -3.31 5.28
C THR A 71 -5.66 -2.49 5.17
N SER A 72 -5.84 -1.48 6.02
CA SER A 72 -6.97 -0.54 5.94
C SER A 72 -6.92 0.38 4.71
N GLY A 73 -5.78 0.46 4.02
CA GLY A 73 -5.61 1.24 2.80
C GLY A 73 -4.14 1.53 2.50
N ALA A 74 -3.89 2.20 1.38
CA ALA A 74 -2.53 2.40 0.87
C ALA A 74 -1.63 3.21 1.84
N THR A 75 -2.20 4.12 2.63
CA THR A 75 -1.43 4.86 3.67
C THR A 75 -0.84 3.92 4.73
N GLU A 76 -1.61 2.93 5.19
CA GLU A 76 -1.11 1.93 6.15
C GLU A 76 -0.08 1.01 5.48
N ALA A 77 -0.31 0.57 4.24
CA ALA A 77 0.63 -0.25 3.50
C ALA A 77 1.99 0.43 3.29
N MET A 78 2.01 1.71 2.89
CA MET A 78 3.24 2.50 2.76
C MET A 78 3.98 2.63 4.10
N ASN A 79 3.24 2.88 5.18
CA ASN A 79 3.81 2.95 6.52
C ASN A 79 4.41 1.62 6.95
N LEU A 80 3.71 0.50 6.71
CA LEU A 80 4.17 -0.84 7.02
C LEU A 80 5.47 -1.16 6.27
N ALA A 81 5.53 -0.86 4.97
CA ALA A 81 6.71 -1.10 4.14
C ALA A 81 7.92 -0.26 4.60
N LEU A 82 7.75 1.05 4.75
CA LEU A 82 8.85 1.96 5.11
C LEU A 82 9.37 1.71 6.53
N LYS A 83 8.46 1.67 7.51
CA LYS A 83 8.84 1.47 8.92
C LYS A 83 9.36 0.06 9.14
N GLY A 84 8.72 -0.94 8.53
CA GLY A 84 9.14 -2.33 8.61
C GLY A 84 10.54 -2.55 8.03
N ALA A 85 10.82 -2.02 6.84
CA ALA A 85 12.14 -2.12 6.22
C ALA A 85 13.20 -1.41 7.08
N PHE A 86 12.92 -0.20 7.57
CA PHE A 86 13.83 0.56 8.42
C PHE A 86 14.16 -0.17 9.72
N GLU A 87 13.17 -0.74 10.39
CA GLU A 87 13.36 -1.47 11.64
C GLU A 87 14.07 -2.80 11.42
N MET A 88 13.68 -3.57 10.40
CA MET A 88 14.23 -4.89 10.09
C MET A 88 15.69 -4.83 9.64
N TYR A 89 16.05 -3.84 8.82
CA TYR A 89 17.40 -3.73 8.22
C TYR A 89 18.32 -2.76 8.95
N ARG A 90 17.95 -2.30 10.16
CA ARG A 90 18.72 -1.32 10.94
C ARG A 90 20.20 -1.70 11.17
N SER A 91 20.50 -3.00 11.22
CA SER A 91 21.88 -3.50 11.36
C SER A 91 22.69 -3.46 10.06
N ARG A 92 22.03 -3.36 8.90
CA ARG A 92 22.66 -3.32 7.57
C ARG A 92 22.84 -1.89 7.07
N GLY A 93 21.97 -0.97 7.48
CA GLY A 93 22.02 0.41 7.07
C GLY A 93 20.81 1.20 7.54
N ASN A 94 20.79 2.46 7.17
CA ASN A 94 19.75 3.42 7.57
C ASN A 94 19.35 4.37 6.43
N HIS A 95 19.80 4.12 5.19
CA HIS A 95 19.56 5.01 4.06
C HIS A 95 18.36 4.55 3.21
N ILE A 96 17.45 5.48 2.91
CA ILE A 96 16.28 5.28 2.05
C ILE A 96 16.34 6.27 0.88
N ILE A 97 16.03 5.81 -0.33
CA ILE A 97 15.88 6.67 -1.51
C ILE A 97 14.40 6.76 -1.85
N THR A 98 13.89 7.96 -2.10
CA THR A 98 12.51 8.20 -2.50
C THR A 98 12.40 9.41 -3.44
N VAL A 99 11.21 9.77 -3.90
CA VAL A 99 11.00 10.89 -4.84
C VAL A 99 10.34 12.07 -4.12
N SER A 100 10.70 13.29 -4.51
CA SER A 100 10.11 14.53 -3.96
C SER A 100 8.61 14.69 -4.24
N THR A 101 8.07 13.98 -5.23
CA THR A 101 6.66 14.03 -5.67
C THR A 101 5.80 12.90 -5.12
N GLU A 102 6.33 12.09 -4.20
CA GLU A 102 5.59 11.00 -3.57
C GLU A 102 4.34 11.47 -2.84
N HIS A 103 3.41 10.53 -2.61
CA HIS A 103 2.26 10.78 -1.75
C HIS A 103 2.70 11.15 -0.32
N LYS A 104 1.94 12.02 0.36
CA LYS A 104 2.25 12.47 1.74
C LYS A 104 2.51 11.33 2.72
N ALA A 105 1.81 10.20 2.56
CA ALA A 105 2.03 9.03 3.42
C ALA A 105 3.46 8.48 3.34
N VAL A 106 4.16 8.63 2.21
CA VAL A 106 5.59 8.30 2.07
C VAL A 106 6.43 9.43 2.65
N LEU A 107 6.24 10.67 2.19
CA LEU A 107 7.04 11.83 2.60
C LEU A 107 7.02 12.06 4.12
N ASP A 108 5.84 12.06 4.74
CA ASP A 108 5.69 12.28 6.19
C ASP A 108 6.26 11.09 6.99
N THR A 109 6.18 9.88 6.44
CA THR A 109 6.79 8.69 7.07
C THR A 109 8.31 8.77 7.01
N CYS A 110 8.89 9.15 5.87
CA CYS A 110 10.32 9.38 5.71
C CYS A 110 10.82 10.48 6.65
N ALA A 111 10.11 11.62 6.74
CA ALA A 111 10.43 12.68 7.70
C ALA A 111 10.44 12.18 9.15
N ARG A 112 9.44 11.38 9.55
CA ARG A 112 9.41 10.74 10.87
C ARG A 112 10.54 9.73 11.08
N LEU A 113 10.97 9.03 10.04
CA LEU A 113 12.10 8.10 10.12
C LEU A 113 13.44 8.84 10.23
N GLN A 114 13.57 10.02 9.62
CA GLN A 114 14.75 10.87 9.79
C GLN A 114 14.94 11.29 11.26
N GLU A 115 13.85 11.63 11.96
CA GLU A 115 13.88 11.87 13.42
C GLU A 115 14.37 10.65 14.23
N LYS A 116 14.23 9.44 13.66
CA LYS A 116 14.69 8.17 14.27
C LYS A 116 16.07 7.71 13.77
N GLY A 117 16.75 8.51 12.96
CA GLY A 117 18.10 8.26 12.46
C GLY A 117 18.19 7.66 11.05
N ALA A 118 17.09 7.66 10.28
CA ALA A 118 17.18 7.36 8.86
C ALA A 118 17.86 8.50 8.09
N GLU A 119 18.71 8.16 7.14
CA GLU A 119 19.15 9.08 6.10
C GLU A 119 18.21 8.93 4.90
N VAL A 120 17.68 10.03 4.36
CA VAL A 120 16.73 9.96 3.23
C VAL A 120 17.21 10.85 2.09
N THR A 121 17.36 10.25 0.91
CA THR A 121 17.58 10.99 -0.34
C THR A 121 16.25 11.15 -1.07
N TYR A 122 15.87 12.39 -1.35
CA TYR A 122 14.68 12.74 -2.13
C TYR A 122 15.10 13.13 -3.55
N LEU A 123 14.86 12.26 -4.52
CA LEU A 123 15.16 12.52 -5.93
C LEU A 123 14.21 13.60 -6.49
N PRO A 124 14.73 14.56 -7.28
CA PRO A 124 13.89 15.46 -8.06
C PRO A 124 13.23 14.71 -9.23
N VAL A 125 12.27 15.36 -9.86
CA VAL A 125 11.71 14.95 -11.15
C VAL A 125 12.03 16.01 -12.21
N ASN A 126 12.11 15.59 -13.46
CA ASN A 126 12.22 16.50 -14.60
C ASN A 126 10.88 17.20 -14.93
N ALA A 127 10.84 17.99 -16.00
CA ALA A 127 9.65 18.71 -16.44
C ALA A 127 8.49 17.78 -16.84
N GLU A 128 8.79 16.53 -17.18
CA GLU A 128 7.83 15.47 -17.50
C GLU A 128 7.35 14.68 -16.27
N GLY A 129 7.88 15.00 -15.07
CA GLY A 129 7.54 14.31 -13.83
C GLY A 129 8.24 12.96 -13.64
N LEU A 130 9.32 12.69 -14.38
CA LEU A 130 10.10 11.45 -14.31
C LEU A 130 11.42 11.65 -13.56
N ILE A 131 11.87 10.62 -12.85
CA ILE A 131 13.21 10.57 -12.26
C ILE A 131 14.28 10.27 -13.31
N SER A 132 15.51 10.71 -13.06
CA SER A 132 16.69 10.26 -13.80
C SER A 132 17.19 8.92 -13.24
N LEU A 133 17.32 7.90 -14.09
CA LEU A 133 17.90 6.62 -13.68
C LEU A 133 19.37 6.75 -13.29
N THR A 134 20.11 7.67 -13.92
CA THR A 134 21.50 7.97 -13.55
C THR A 134 21.57 8.57 -12.14
N GLU A 135 20.69 9.53 -11.82
CA GLU A 135 20.66 10.11 -10.47
C GLU A 135 20.23 9.08 -9.41
N LEU A 136 19.33 8.15 -9.78
CA LEU A 136 18.95 7.04 -8.91
C LEU A 136 20.15 6.11 -8.64
N GLU A 137 20.90 5.72 -9.66
CA GLU A 137 22.11 4.91 -9.52
C GLU A 137 23.16 5.59 -8.63
N GLU A 138 23.39 6.89 -8.84
CA GLU A 138 24.33 7.71 -8.06
C GLU A 138 23.88 7.93 -6.61
N ALA A 139 22.58 7.87 -6.33
CA ALA A 139 22.03 8.01 -4.98
C ALA A 139 22.28 6.79 -4.09
N PHE A 140 22.62 5.62 -4.65
CA PHE A 140 22.90 4.43 -3.85
C PHE A 140 24.16 4.61 -2.97
N LYS A 141 23.99 4.28 -1.69
CA LYS A 141 25.04 4.21 -0.67
C LYS A 141 25.18 2.77 -0.14
N PRO A 142 26.34 2.38 0.42
CA PRO A 142 26.50 1.07 1.06
C PRO A 142 25.46 0.77 2.16
N ALA A 143 24.94 1.82 2.81
CA ALA A 143 23.92 1.72 3.85
C ALA A 143 22.46 1.79 3.32
N THR A 144 22.24 1.72 2.00
CA THR A 144 20.89 1.80 1.40
C THR A 144 20.12 0.52 1.66
N ILE A 145 18.95 0.64 2.27
CA ILE A 145 18.10 -0.50 2.65
C ILE A 145 16.79 -0.56 1.85
N LEU A 146 16.37 0.54 1.24
CA LEU A 146 15.11 0.62 0.51
C LEU A 146 15.16 1.75 -0.52
N VAL A 147 14.60 1.47 -1.70
CA VAL A 147 14.18 2.47 -2.69
C VAL A 147 12.65 2.43 -2.75
N CYS A 148 12.01 3.58 -2.55
CA CYS A 148 10.54 3.72 -2.55
C CYS A 148 10.14 4.78 -3.58
N VAL A 149 9.64 4.32 -4.72
CA VAL A 149 9.13 5.14 -5.84
C VAL A 149 7.74 4.60 -6.20
N MET A 150 6.70 5.46 -6.18
CA MET A 150 5.30 5.09 -6.46
C MET A 150 4.67 5.86 -7.62
#